data_AF-A0A1G4EFB5-F1
#
_entry.id   AF-A0A1G4EFB5-F1
#
_cell.length_a   1.000
_cell.length_b   1.000
_cell.length_c   1.000
_cell.angle_alpha   90.00
_cell.angle_beta   90.00
_cell.angle_gamma   90.00
#
_symmetry.space_group_name_H-M   'P 1'
#
loop_
_entity.id
_entity.type
_entity.pdbx_description
1 polymer ?
#
loop_
_entity_poly.entity_id
_entity_poly.type
_entity_poly.pdbx_seq_one_letter_code
_entity_poly.pdbx_strand_id
1 'polypeptide(L)'
;MPKFPQNNLKGGLKDSPLKQPKSPLINGPPKPVNDKLKDDSNKTETKDAKNGLNKPPKNINDKVKDGENKTPSQDLNEPSFKLPMRQKESSWYTWLKGTKKDYETLKCFAKGNLYDWLCNVRESFDLYLQSLEKKWTTCSDSATTLFLCECFAESSGWNDSQWGNWMNNQLKEQLKTEAEAWISTKKKDFDGLTSKYFSLWKDHRRKELDADEWKNKVSSGGLSEWEELTNKMNTRYRNNLDNMWSHFSRDLFFNFDEWAPQVLEKWIENKQWNRWVKKVRK
;
A
#
# COMPACT_ATOMS: atom_id res chain seq x y z
N MET A 1 5.40 -59.32 -40.45
CA MET A 1 5.17 -58.86 -41.84
C MET A 1 3.79 -58.21 -41.90
N PRO A 2 3.53 -57.13 -42.66
CA PRO A 2 4.32 -56.38 -43.69
C PRO A 2 4.95 -55.07 -43.12
N LYS A 3 6.10 -54.49 -43.53
CA LYS A 3 6.75 -53.98 -44.78
C LYS A 3 6.28 -52.59 -45.28
N PHE A 4 7.17 -51.59 -45.14
CA PHE A 4 7.15 -50.14 -45.49
C PHE A 4 7.21 -49.83 -47.01
N PRO A 5 7.07 -48.55 -47.46
CA PRO A 5 8.24 -47.63 -47.66
C PRO A 5 7.95 -46.15 -47.24
N GLN A 6 8.84 -45.39 -46.57
CA GLN A 6 10.13 -44.74 -46.91
C GLN A 6 10.05 -43.39 -47.68
N ASN A 7 10.53 -42.31 -47.01
CA ASN A 7 11.27 -41.10 -47.48
C ASN A 7 10.87 -39.86 -46.65
N ASN A 8 11.74 -38.93 -46.22
CA ASN A 8 13.20 -38.82 -46.17
C ASN A 8 13.59 -37.74 -45.13
N LEU A 9 14.81 -37.85 -44.61
CA LEU A 9 15.45 -37.05 -43.55
C LEU A 9 15.80 -35.60 -43.94
N LYS A 10 15.76 -34.70 -42.95
CA LYS A 10 16.68 -33.56 -42.64
C LYS A 10 16.05 -32.81 -41.45
N GLY A 11 16.60 -32.69 -40.25
CA GLY A 11 17.97 -32.36 -39.85
C GLY A 11 17.95 -30.97 -39.22
N GLY A 12 18.34 -30.83 -37.93
CA GLY A 12 18.77 -29.55 -37.34
C GLY A 12 18.04 -29.10 -36.06
N LEU A 13 18.76 -29.18 -34.93
CA LEU A 13 18.52 -28.36 -33.73
C LEU A 13 18.52 -26.86 -34.10
N LYS A 14 17.69 -26.06 -33.42
CA LYS A 14 18.07 -24.82 -32.71
C LYS A 14 16.85 -24.12 -32.10
N ASP A 15 16.94 -23.90 -30.78
CA ASP A 15 16.60 -22.69 -30.04
C ASP A 15 15.20 -22.06 -30.18
N SER A 16 14.45 -22.18 -29.07
CA SER A 16 13.49 -21.19 -28.57
C SER A 16 14.09 -19.76 -28.59
N PRO A 17 13.27 -18.69 -28.79
CA PRO A 17 12.30 -18.32 -27.77
C PRO A 17 10.90 -17.96 -28.31
N LEU A 18 9.91 -18.48 -27.58
CA LEU A 18 8.54 -17.99 -27.56
C LEU A 18 8.54 -16.47 -27.34
N LYS A 19 8.11 -15.73 -28.37
CA LYS A 19 7.81 -14.31 -28.29
C LYS A 19 6.73 -14.11 -27.24
N GLN A 20 7.11 -13.53 -26.09
CA GLN A 20 6.15 -12.90 -25.19
C GLN A 20 5.46 -11.75 -25.95
N PRO A 21 4.12 -11.65 -25.94
CA PRO A 21 3.48 -10.40 -26.33
C PRO A 21 3.87 -9.33 -25.31
N LYS A 22 4.57 -8.29 -25.78
CA LYS A 22 4.83 -7.07 -25.01
C LYS A 22 3.48 -6.44 -24.66
N SER A 23 3.04 -6.60 -23.42
CA SER A 23 2.01 -5.74 -22.84
C SER A 23 2.53 -4.30 -22.86
N PRO A 24 1.71 -3.31 -23.29
CA PRO A 24 2.17 -1.94 -23.33
C PRO A 24 2.39 -1.42 -21.90
N LEU A 25 3.60 -0.95 -21.64
CA LEU A 25 3.94 -0.06 -20.52
C LEU A 25 2.96 1.13 -20.53
N ILE A 26 1.99 1.13 -19.61
CA ILE A 26 1.19 2.32 -19.33
C ILE A 26 2.05 3.21 -18.41
N ASN A 27 3.05 3.86 -19.00
CA ASN A 27 3.73 5.00 -18.39
C ASN A 27 2.86 6.23 -18.58
N GLY A 28 1.92 6.42 -17.65
CA GLY A 28 1.15 7.64 -17.55
C GLY A 28 0.38 7.66 -16.24
N PRO A 29 0.30 8.81 -15.53
CA PRO A 29 -0.58 8.93 -14.39
C PRO A 29 -2.02 8.59 -14.83
N PRO A 30 -2.84 7.97 -13.96
CA PRO A 30 -4.24 7.71 -14.27
C PRO A 30 -4.92 8.98 -14.77
N LYS A 31 -5.67 8.87 -15.87
CA LYS A 31 -6.52 9.98 -16.35
C LYS A 31 -7.37 10.47 -15.18
N PRO A 32 -7.49 11.80 -14.95
CA PRO A 32 -8.31 12.32 -13.88
C PRO A 32 -9.74 11.82 -14.07
N VAL A 33 -10.24 11.07 -13.10
CA VAL A 33 -11.68 10.86 -12.95
C VAL A 33 -12.29 12.24 -12.79
N ASN A 34 -13.29 12.55 -13.61
CA ASN A 34 -13.91 13.87 -13.70
C ASN A 34 -14.64 14.17 -12.37
N ASP A 35 -13.90 14.68 -11.38
CA ASP A 35 -14.32 14.96 -10.02
C ASP A 35 -14.88 16.39 -9.88
N LYS A 36 -15.69 16.81 -10.85
CA LYS A 36 -16.39 18.09 -10.77
C LYS A 36 -17.76 17.86 -10.14
N LEU A 37 -17.91 18.33 -8.90
CA LEU A 37 -19.23 18.74 -8.41
C LEU A 37 -19.78 19.77 -9.41
N LYS A 38 -20.96 19.51 -10.00
CA LYS A 38 -21.66 20.53 -10.79
C LYS A 38 -21.90 21.74 -9.89
N ASP A 39 -21.30 22.85 -10.27
CA ASP A 39 -21.53 24.17 -9.68
C ASP A 39 -22.46 24.90 -10.65
N ASP A 40 -23.72 25.04 -10.28
CA ASP A 40 -24.61 25.98 -10.94
C ASP A 40 -24.26 27.37 -10.39
N SER A 41 -23.39 28.13 -11.07
CA SER A 41 -23.46 29.59 -11.23
C SER A 41 -22.17 30.23 -11.76
N ASN A 42 -22.35 30.92 -12.89
CA ASN A 42 -21.67 32.08 -13.48
C ASN A 42 -20.15 32.31 -13.34
N LYS A 43 -19.57 32.31 -14.54
CA LYS A 43 -18.28 32.83 -15.02
C LYS A 43 -18.02 34.29 -14.63
N THR A 44 -16.83 34.58 -14.13
CA THR A 44 -16.12 35.84 -14.43
C THR A 44 -14.61 35.62 -14.28
N GLU A 45 -13.88 35.94 -15.35
CA GLU A 45 -12.43 35.94 -15.44
C GLU A 45 -11.83 37.16 -14.72
N THR A 46 -10.65 37.00 -14.13
CA THR A 46 -9.61 38.04 -14.20
C THR A 46 -8.22 37.43 -14.05
N LYS A 47 -7.29 37.90 -14.89
CA LYS A 47 -5.88 37.50 -15.03
C LYS A 47 -4.96 38.38 -14.18
N ASP A 48 -3.68 37.96 -14.16
CA ASP A 48 -2.44 38.69 -13.86
C ASP A 48 -1.97 38.71 -12.38
N ALA A 49 -0.69 38.52 -12.01
CA ALA A 49 0.56 38.36 -12.75
C ALA A 49 1.71 37.73 -11.90
N LYS A 50 2.65 37.09 -12.62
CA LYS A 50 4.14 37.08 -12.55
C LYS A 50 4.95 36.74 -11.26
N ASN A 51 5.75 35.69 -11.45
CA ASN A 51 7.22 35.56 -11.28
C ASN A 51 7.92 35.87 -9.95
N GLY A 52 8.65 34.86 -9.46
CA GLY A 52 9.85 34.99 -8.62
C GLY A 52 10.61 33.66 -8.53
N LEU A 53 11.81 33.63 -9.10
CA LEU A 53 12.61 32.46 -9.46
C LEU A 53 13.76 32.23 -8.44
N ASN A 54 13.97 30.97 -8.04
CA ASN A 54 15.22 30.29 -7.61
C ASN A 54 16.07 30.75 -6.40
N LYS A 55 16.31 29.83 -5.45
CA LYS A 55 17.65 29.19 -5.25
C LYS A 55 17.61 27.90 -4.36
N PRO A 56 18.51 26.92 -4.57
CA PRO A 56 18.53 25.59 -3.90
C PRO A 56 19.41 25.53 -2.62
N PRO A 57 19.41 24.39 -1.88
CA PRO A 57 19.84 24.30 -0.47
C PRO A 57 21.35 24.05 -0.28
N LYS A 58 21.87 24.47 0.89
CA LYS A 58 23.23 24.16 1.35
C LYS A 58 23.28 22.81 2.05
N ASN A 59 24.23 22.00 1.59
CA ASN A 59 24.65 20.70 2.09
C ASN A 59 25.50 20.85 3.37
N ILE A 60 25.28 20.00 4.39
CA ILE A 60 26.23 19.76 5.49
C ILE A 60 26.24 18.26 5.76
N ASN A 61 27.41 17.67 5.60
CA ASN A 61 27.70 16.26 5.82
C ASN A 61 28.24 16.00 7.25
N ASP A 62 28.03 14.76 7.68
CA ASP A 62 28.81 13.95 8.61
C ASP A 62 28.76 14.19 10.13
N LYS A 63 28.17 13.19 10.83
CA LYS A 63 28.94 12.22 11.64
C LYS A 63 28.08 11.04 12.12
N VAL A 64 28.51 9.84 11.78
CA VAL A 64 28.05 8.54 12.33
C VAL A 64 28.83 8.22 13.61
N LYS A 65 28.17 7.67 14.63
CA LYS A 65 28.75 6.70 15.59
C LYS A 65 27.66 5.83 16.25
N ASP A 66 27.87 4.52 16.12
CA ASP A 66 27.50 3.35 16.93
C ASP A 66 26.12 3.24 17.63
N GLY A 67 25.32 2.28 17.14
CA GLY A 67 25.12 1.01 17.84
C GLY A 67 24.14 0.96 19.02
N GLU A 68 22.84 0.79 18.74
CA GLU A 68 21.95 -0.01 19.59
C GLU A 68 20.71 -0.46 18.78
N ASN A 69 20.49 -1.78 18.67
CA ASN A 69 19.29 -2.36 18.07
C ASN A 69 18.06 -1.99 18.89
N LYS A 70 17.39 -0.91 18.49
CA LYS A 70 16.00 -0.63 18.85
C LYS A 70 15.19 -0.73 17.57
N THR A 71 14.18 -1.60 17.59
CA THR A 71 13.08 -1.59 16.62
C THR A 71 12.70 -0.13 16.33
N PRO A 72 12.71 0.34 15.07
CA PRO A 72 12.30 1.70 14.80
C PRO A 72 10.80 1.80 15.12
N SER A 73 10.46 2.25 16.32
CA SER A 73 9.26 3.05 16.48
C SER A 73 9.53 4.29 15.64
N GLN A 74 9.11 4.26 14.39
CA GLN A 74 8.88 5.49 13.66
C GLN A 74 7.80 6.20 14.44
N ASP A 75 8.22 7.06 15.37
CA ASP A 75 7.50 8.27 15.68
C ASP A 75 7.34 8.96 14.33
N LEU A 76 6.21 8.69 13.68
CA LEU A 76 5.69 9.53 12.62
C LEU A 76 5.58 10.89 13.29
N ASN A 77 6.58 11.76 13.07
CA ASN A 77 6.48 13.18 13.35
C ASN A 77 5.16 13.62 12.75
N GLU A 78 4.13 13.68 13.59
CA GLU A 78 2.77 13.78 13.11
C GLU A 78 2.67 15.12 12.40
N PRO A 79 2.45 15.15 11.07
CA PRO A 79 2.31 16.42 10.39
C PRO A 79 1.07 17.06 11.00
N SER A 80 1.28 18.03 11.88
CA SER A 80 0.21 18.74 12.53
C SER A 80 -0.65 19.32 11.42
N PHE A 81 -1.89 18.86 11.31
CA PHE A 81 -2.86 19.41 10.39
C PHE A 81 -3.18 20.83 10.85
N LYS A 82 -2.32 21.77 10.46
CA LYS A 82 -2.43 23.20 10.76
C LYS A 82 -3.03 23.86 9.54
N LEU A 83 -4.34 23.68 9.37
CA LEU A 83 -5.07 24.62 8.54
C LEU A 83 -5.08 25.97 9.27
N PRO A 84 -4.65 27.06 8.61
CA PRO A 84 -4.71 28.38 9.23
C PRO A 84 -6.15 28.68 9.62
N MET A 85 -6.38 29.01 10.90
CA MET A 85 -7.71 29.45 11.33
C MET A 85 -8.06 30.73 10.58
N ARG A 86 -9.14 30.68 9.81
CA ARG A 86 -9.71 31.86 9.19
C ARG A 86 -10.55 32.63 10.21
N GLN A 87 -10.93 33.85 9.88
CA GLN A 87 -11.95 34.57 10.62
C GLN A 87 -13.20 33.69 10.72
N LYS A 88 -13.78 33.62 11.91
CA LYS A 88 -15.00 32.82 12.14
C LYS A 88 -16.13 33.34 11.28
N GLU A 89 -16.85 32.41 10.65
CA GLU A 89 -18.05 32.70 9.87
C GLU A 89 -19.26 32.71 10.81
N SER A 90 -20.06 33.77 10.75
CA SER A 90 -21.27 33.91 11.58
C SER A 90 -22.53 33.41 10.87
N SER A 91 -22.47 33.14 9.56
CA SER A 91 -23.59 32.62 8.78
C SER A 91 -23.47 31.13 8.51
N TRP A 92 -24.43 30.32 8.99
CA TRP A 92 -24.51 28.89 8.66
C TRP A 92 -24.47 28.62 7.16
N TYR A 93 -25.21 29.39 6.36
CA TYR A 93 -25.30 29.17 4.91
C TYR A 93 -23.96 29.41 4.20
N THR A 94 -23.31 30.55 4.51
CA THR A 94 -22.00 30.88 3.93
C THR A 94 -20.95 29.87 4.37
N TRP A 95 -20.98 29.46 5.65
CA TRP A 95 -20.11 28.42 6.16
C TRP A 95 -20.37 27.07 5.47
N LEU A 96 -21.61 26.63 5.33
CA LEU A 96 -21.91 25.36 4.68
C LEU A 96 -21.48 25.35 3.20
N LYS A 97 -21.68 26.46 2.49
CA LYS A 97 -21.22 26.63 1.09
C LYS A 97 -19.70 26.56 0.98
N GLY A 98 -18.97 27.18 1.91
CA GLY A 98 -17.51 27.17 1.96
C GLY A 98 -16.89 25.79 2.23
N THR A 99 -17.64 24.86 2.82
CA THR A 99 -17.16 23.51 3.18
C THR A 99 -16.69 22.71 1.98
N LYS A 100 -17.29 22.87 0.80
CA LYS A 100 -16.84 22.19 -0.43
C LYS A 100 -15.41 22.57 -0.82
N LYS A 101 -15.07 23.86 -0.76
CA LYS A 101 -13.73 24.37 -1.08
C LYS A 101 -12.71 23.88 -0.07
N ASP A 102 -13.11 23.83 1.20
CA ASP A 102 -12.25 23.36 2.28
C ASP A 102 -11.98 21.85 2.20
N TYR A 103 -12.99 21.06 1.83
CA TYR A 103 -12.86 19.63 1.57
C TYR A 103 -11.83 19.30 0.47
N GLU A 104 -11.72 20.11 -0.58
CA GLU A 104 -10.66 19.94 -1.59
C GLU A 104 -9.26 20.13 -0.98
N THR A 105 -9.13 21.00 0.02
CA THR A 105 -7.86 21.19 0.75
C THR A 105 -7.52 19.95 1.57
N LEU A 106 -8.50 19.33 2.25
CA LEU A 106 -8.32 18.04 2.91
C LEU A 106 -7.86 16.98 1.92
N LYS A 107 -8.49 16.86 0.75
CA LYS A 107 -8.11 15.85 -0.25
C LYS A 107 -6.65 16.00 -0.67
N CYS A 108 -6.21 17.22 -0.95
CA CYS A 108 -4.81 17.50 -1.29
C CYS A 108 -3.86 17.14 -0.14
N PHE A 109 -4.18 17.57 1.08
CA PHE A 109 -3.38 17.26 2.27
C PHE A 109 -3.27 15.74 2.50
N ALA A 110 -4.41 15.05 2.56
CA ALA A 110 -4.46 13.62 2.80
C ALA A 110 -3.70 12.85 1.71
N LYS A 111 -3.90 13.20 0.44
CA LYS A 111 -3.21 12.55 -0.67
C LYS A 111 -1.68 12.66 -0.56
N GLY A 112 -1.15 13.83 -0.21
CA GLY A 112 0.29 14.03 -0.05
C GLY A 112 0.86 13.18 1.08
N ASN A 113 0.29 13.30 2.28
CA ASN A 113 0.78 12.56 3.44
C ASN A 113 0.64 11.04 3.28
N LEU A 114 -0.47 10.57 2.68
CA LEU A 114 -0.66 9.16 2.42
C LEU A 114 0.29 8.64 1.34
N TYR A 115 0.62 9.43 0.32
CA TYR A 115 1.61 9.05 -0.67
C TYR A 115 2.99 8.82 -0.03
N ASP A 116 3.46 9.77 0.77
CA ASP A 116 4.74 9.64 1.49
C ASP A 116 4.75 8.42 2.42
N TRP A 117 3.62 8.20 3.13
CA TRP A 117 3.45 7.02 3.97
C TRP A 117 3.49 5.71 3.15
N LEU A 118 2.82 5.65 2.00
CA LEU A 118 2.83 4.47 1.11
C LEU A 118 4.23 4.18 0.56
N CYS A 119 5.03 5.21 0.24
CA CYS A 119 6.43 5.05 -0.15
C CYS A 119 7.25 4.38 0.97
N ASN A 120 7.13 4.86 2.21
CA ASN A 120 7.81 4.24 3.36
C ASN A 120 7.35 2.79 3.61
N VAL A 121 6.06 2.51 3.40
CA VAL A 121 5.52 1.15 3.53
C VAL A 121 6.08 0.22 2.45
N ARG A 122 6.28 0.72 1.23
CA ARG A 122 6.91 -0.06 0.14
C ARG A 122 8.33 -0.48 0.53
N GLU A 123 9.15 0.46 1.00
CA GLU A 123 10.51 0.14 1.48
C GLU A 123 10.49 -0.85 2.65
N SER A 124 9.54 -0.67 3.57
CA SER A 124 9.34 -1.58 4.70
C SER A 124 8.91 -2.98 4.26
N PHE A 125 8.22 -3.12 3.13
CA PHE A 125 7.80 -4.40 2.60
C PHE A 125 9.00 -5.19 2.06
N ASP A 126 9.94 -4.54 1.37
CA ASP A 126 11.17 -5.19 0.90
C ASP A 126 12.01 -5.70 2.07
N LEU A 127 12.12 -4.90 3.15
CA LEU A 127 12.77 -5.32 4.39
C LEU A 127 12.02 -6.47 5.06
N TYR A 128 10.69 -6.45 5.02
CA TYR A 128 9.87 -7.53 5.54
C TYR A 128 10.12 -8.84 4.76
N LEU A 129 10.19 -8.82 3.43
CA LEU A 129 10.48 -10.01 2.63
C LEU A 129 11.86 -10.59 2.96
N GLN A 130 12.88 -9.75 3.14
CA GLN A 130 14.21 -10.19 3.59
C GLN A 130 14.15 -10.83 4.99
N SER A 131 13.37 -10.23 5.90
CA SER A 131 13.17 -10.79 7.23
C SER A 131 12.44 -12.14 7.19
N LEU A 132 11.49 -12.29 6.28
CA LEU A 132 10.73 -13.52 6.06
C LEU A 132 11.63 -14.63 5.50
N GLU A 133 12.47 -14.33 4.50
CA GLU A 133 13.49 -15.25 4.00
C GLU A 133 14.39 -15.74 5.15
N LYS A 134 14.89 -14.82 5.96
CA LYS A 134 15.76 -15.15 7.10
C LYS A 134 15.04 -16.00 8.14
N LYS A 135 13.80 -15.64 8.50
CA LYS A 135 12.95 -16.37 9.45
C LYS A 135 12.79 -17.83 9.02
N TRP A 136 12.40 -18.06 7.77
CA TRP A 136 12.17 -19.40 7.24
C TRP A 136 13.48 -20.17 7.04
N THR A 137 14.54 -19.53 6.54
CA THR A 137 15.85 -20.17 6.39
C THR A 137 16.41 -20.65 7.73
N THR A 138 16.24 -19.86 8.79
CA THR A 138 16.78 -20.17 10.11
C THR A 138 15.80 -20.95 10.99
N CYS A 139 14.53 -21.04 10.62
CA CYS A 139 13.44 -21.60 11.42
C CYS A 139 13.42 -20.96 12.83
N SER A 140 13.42 -19.63 12.88
CA SER A 140 13.73 -18.86 14.10
C SER A 140 12.60 -18.76 15.13
N ASP A 141 11.36 -19.08 14.76
CA ASP A 141 10.20 -18.97 15.66
C ASP A 141 9.37 -20.25 15.75
N SER A 142 8.53 -20.31 16.77
CA SER A 142 7.69 -21.46 17.11
C SER A 142 6.62 -21.75 16.07
N ALA A 143 6.03 -20.74 15.42
CA ALA A 143 4.99 -20.94 14.41
C ALA A 143 5.55 -21.59 13.15
N THR A 144 6.68 -21.10 12.64
CA THR A 144 7.40 -21.76 11.54
C THR A 144 7.84 -23.17 11.92
N THR A 145 8.31 -23.36 13.17
CA THR A 145 8.70 -24.68 13.65
C THR A 145 7.51 -25.65 13.65
N LEU A 146 6.35 -25.24 14.17
CA LEU A 146 5.13 -26.05 14.19
C LEU A 146 4.65 -26.42 12.78
N PHE A 147 4.60 -25.46 11.86
CA PHE A 147 4.24 -25.72 10.47
C PHE A 147 5.17 -26.76 9.82
N LEU A 148 6.48 -26.65 10.07
CA LEU A 148 7.46 -27.62 9.59
C LEU A 148 7.31 -28.99 10.28
N CYS A 149 6.98 -29.04 11.57
CA CYS A 149 6.68 -30.29 12.28
C CYS A 149 5.55 -31.06 11.61
N GLU A 150 4.45 -30.37 11.31
CA GLU A 150 3.27 -30.97 10.66
C GLU A 150 3.63 -31.57 9.29
N CYS A 151 4.38 -30.82 8.47
CA CYS A 151 4.91 -31.34 7.20
C CYS A 151 5.80 -32.58 7.42
N PHE A 152 6.70 -32.54 8.40
CA PHE A 152 7.69 -33.60 8.59
C PHE A 152 7.15 -34.89 9.19
N ALA A 153 5.94 -34.87 9.75
CA ALA A 153 5.23 -36.07 10.17
C ALA A 153 4.92 -36.99 8.98
N GLU A 154 4.59 -36.40 7.82
CA GLU A 154 4.18 -37.12 6.60
C GLU A 154 5.30 -37.21 5.54
N SER A 155 6.44 -36.54 5.78
CA SER A 155 7.52 -36.42 4.80
C SER A 155 8.55 -37.56 4.82
N SER A 156 8.28 -38.66 5.53
CA SER A 156 9.21 -39.78 5.62
C SER A 156 9.40 -40.44 4.26
N GLY A 157 10.66 -40.54 3.81
CA GLY A 157 11.00 -41.13 2.50
C GLY A 157 10.76 -40.23 1.29
N TRP A 158 10.47 -38.94 1.49
CA TRP A 158 10.35 -38.00 0.37
C TRP A 158 11.66 -37.85 -0.40
N ASN A 159 11.58 -37.91 -1.72
CA ASN A 159 12.67 -37.59 -2.63
C ASN A 159 12.74 -36.08 -2.94
N ASP A 160 13.80 -35.66 -3.63
CA ASP A 160 14.03 -34.24 -3.98
C ASP A 160 12.86 -33.63 -4.78
N SER A 161 12.21 -34.41 -5.65
CA SER A 161 11.07 -33.93 -6.45
C SER A 161 9.84 -33.68 -5.59
N GLN A 162 9.58 -34.53 -4.59
CA GLN A 162 8.47 -34.34 -3.65
C GLN A 162 8.70 -33.10 -2.78
N TRP A 163 9.94 -32.88 -2.32
CA TRP A 163 10.32 -31.67 -1.61
C TRP A 163 10.15 -30.40 -2.46
N GLY A 164 10.64 -30.43 -3.70
CA GLY A 164 10.47 -29.31 -4.63
C GLY A 164 9.00 -28.99 -4.90
N ASN A 165 8.15 -30.02 -5.04
CA ASN A 165 6.71 -29.83 -5.22
C ASN A 165 6.05 -29.24 -3.97
N TRP A 166 6.41 -29.70 -2.78
CA TRP A 166 5.88 -29.13 -1.54
C TRP A 166 6.31 -27.66 -1.35
N MET A 167 7.56 -27.33 -1.66
CA MET A 167 8.06 -25.96 -1.56
C MET A 167 7.32 -25.00 -2.49
N ASN A 168 7.14 -25.40 -3.76
CA ASN A 168 6.47 -24.56 -4.76
C ASN A 168 4.98 -24.38 -4.54
N ASN A 169 4.35 -25.27 -3.75
CA ASN A 169 2.93 -25.21 -3.44
C ASN A 169 2.68 -24.78 -1.99
N GLN A 170 2.86 -25.70 -1.05
CA GLN A 170 2.48 -25.49 0.35
C GLN A 170 3.29 -24.40 1.04
N LEU A 171 4.61 -24.41 0.87
CA LEU A 171 5.45 -23.37 1.47
C LEU A 171 5.18 -22.01 0.81
N LYS A 172 5.03 -21.96 -0.51
CA LYS A 172 4.68 -20.72 -1.21
C LYS A 172 3.37 -20.11 -0.70
N GLU A 173 2.32 -20.90 -0.55
CA GLU A 173 1.03 -20.43 -0.01
C GLU A 173 1.14 -19.98 1.45
N GLN A 174 1.96 -20.65 2.25
CA GLN A 174 2.23 -20.22 3.62
C GLN A 174 2.97 -18.87 3.67
N LEU A 175 3.99 -18.67 2.84
CA LEU A 175 4.69 -17.39 2.72
C LEU A 175 3.74 -16.27 2.26
N LYS A 176 2.84 -16.59 1.33
CA LYS A 176 1.82 -15.67 0.83
C LYS A 176 0.85 -15.27 1.93
N THR A 177 0.40 -16.24 2.74
CA THR A 177 -0.47 -15.99 3.90
C THR A 177 0.18 -15.04 4.90
N GLU A 178 1.48 -15.19 5.17
CA GLU A 178 2.22 -14.27 6.03
C GLU A 178 2.32 -12.86 5.43
N ALA A 179 2.60 -12.76 4.12
CA ALA A 179 2.64 -11.48 3.42
C ALA A 179 1.26 -10.78 3.41
N GLU A 180 0.18 -11.52 3.18
CA GLU A 180 -1.20 -11.04 3.26
C GLU A 180 -1.53 -10.50 4.66
N ALA A 181 -1.11 -11.22 5.72
CA ALA A 181 -1.30 -10.77 7.10
C ALA A 181 -0.53 -9.46 7.39
N TRP A 182 0.69 -9.33 6.87
CA TRP A 182 1.46 -8.10 6.98
C TRP A 182 0.78 -6.93 6.25
N ILE A 183 0.37 -7.14 5.00
CA ILE A 183 -0.34 -6.14 4.19
C ILE A 183 -1.67 -5.74 4.86
N SER A 184 -2.39 -6.69 5.45
CA SER A 184 -3.64 -6.45 6.17
C SER A 184 -3.43 -5.55 7.40
N THR A 185 -2.34 -5.77 8.14
CA THR A 185 -1.93 -4.86 9.22
C THR A 185 -1.71 -3.43 8.70
N LYS A 186 -1.01 -3.28 7.56
CA LYS A 186 -0.79 -1.97 6.93
C LYS A 186 -2.08 -1.34 6.40
N LYS A 187 -3.05 -2.12 5.93
CA LYS A 187 -4.38 -1.59 5.58
C LYS A 187 -5.04 -0.96 6.81
N LYS A 188 -4.97 -1.60 7.98
CA LYS A 188 -5.53 -1.03 9.22
C LYS A 188 -4.87 0.28 9.60
N ASP A 189 -3.54 0.37 9.48
CA ASP A 189 -2.80 1.62 9.72
C ASP A 189 -3.26 2.74 8.75
N PHE A 190 -3.38 2.41 7.46
CA PHE A 190 -3.87 3.32 6.43
C PHE A 190 -5.30 3.80 6.71
N ASP A 191 -6.21 2.89 7.07
CA ASP A 191 -7.59 3.21 7.44
C ASP A 191 -7.65 4.09 8.69
N GLY A 192 -6.77 3.84 9.67
CA GLY A 192 -6.61 4.69 10.84
C GLY A 192 -6.20 6.11 10.49
N LEU A 193 -5.17 6.28 9.65
CA LEU A 193 -4.69 7.59 9.19
C LEU A 193 -5.75 8.35 8.41
N THR A 194 -6.43 7.67 7.48
CA THR A 194 -7.46 8.30 6.65
C THR A 194 -8.65 8.78 7.47
N SER A 195 -9.12 7.95 8.42
CA SER A 195 -10.17 8.31 9.38
C SER A 195 -9.77 9.49 10.26
N LYS A 196 -8.51 9.49 10.74
CA LYS A 196 -7.95 10.59 11.54
C LYS A 196 -7.94 11.90 10.77
N TYR A 197 -7.47 11.93 9.52
CA TYR A 197 -7.45 13.14 8.69
C TYR A 197 -8.85 13.69 8.43
N PHE A 198 -9.83 12.83 8.13
CA PHE A 198 -11.20 13.26 7.92
C PHE A 198 -11.82 13.84 9.21
N SER A 199 -11.55 13.21 10.35
CA SER A 199 -12.03 13.66 11.66
C SER A 199 -11.43 15.02 12.05
N LEU A 200 -10.11 15.18 11.88
CA LEU A 200 -9.41 16.45 12.10
C LEU A 200 -9.96 17.57 11.23
N TRP A 201 -10.25 17.28 9.96
CA TRP A 201 -10.89 18.24 9.06
C TRP A 201 -12.29 18.62 9.54
N LYS A 202 -13.13 17.65 9.93
CA LYS A 202 -14.47 17.95 10.48
C LYS A 202 -14.39 18.86 11.70
N ASP A 203 -13.48 18.56 12.62
CA ASP A 203 -13.29 19.35 13.84
C ASP A 203 -12.75 20.75 13.56
N HIS A 204 -11.80 20.88 12.63
CA HIS A 204 -11.29 22.17 12.20
C HIS A 204 -12.41 22.99 11.54
N ARG A 205 -13.14 22.39 10.60
CA ARG A 205 -14.23 23.06 9.89
C ARG A 205 -15.33 23.54 10.83
N ARG A 206 -15.71 22.74 11.83
CA ARG A 206 -16.64 23.14 12.88
C ARG A 206 -16.16 24.39 13.62
N LYS A 207 -14.87 24.45 13.99
CA LYS A 207 -14.30 25.57 14.77
C LYS A 207 -14.23 26.88 13.98
N GLU A 208 -14.36 26.82 12.65
CA GLU A 208 -14.46 28.01 11.79
C GLU A 208 -15.86 28.63 11.77
N LEU A 209 -16.89 27.95 12.28
CA LEU A 209 -18.21 28.55 12.52
C LEU A 209 -18.22 29.24 13.88
N ASP A 210 -18.95 30.35 13.98
CA ASP A 210 -19.28 30.95 15.26
C ASP A 210 -19.92 29.92 16.22
N ALA A 211 -19.51 29.96 17.47
CA ALA A 211 -19.90 28.95 18.45
C ALA A 211 -21.39 29.03 18.80
N ASP A 212 -21.98 30.23 18.78
CA ASP A 212 -23.38 30.42 19.09
C ASP A 212 -24.25 30.07 17.89
N GLU A 213 -23.78 30.32 16.66
CA GLU A 213 -24.44 29.83 15.44
C GLU A 213 -24.48 28.29 15.40
N TRP A 214 -23.37 27.62 15.77
CA TRP A 214 -23.37 26.15 15.90
C TRP A 214 -24.39 25.66 16.93
N LYS A 215 -24.42 26.26 18.13
CA LYS A 215 -25.39 25.89 19.18
C LYS A 215 -26.82 26.12 18.73
N ASN A 216 -27.11 27.25 18.08
CA ASN A 216 -28.45 27.55 17.56
C ASN A 216 -28.94 26.45 16.61
N LYS A 217 -28.06 25.96 15.72
CA LYS A 217 -28.39 24.87 14.79
C LYS A 217 -28.54 23.52 15.46
N VAL A 218 -27.74 23.21 16.48
CA VAL A 218 -27.93 22.03 17.33
C VAL A 218 -29.31 22.07 17.98
N SER A 219 -29.65 23.19 18.64
CA SER A 219 -30.91 23.38 19.36
C SER A 219 -32.14 23.38 18.44
N SER A 220 -32.00 23.88 17.20
CA SER A 220 -33.09 23.88 16.23
C SER A 220 -33.23 22.56 15.45
N GLY A 221 -32.41 21.54 15.76
CA GLY A 221 -32.37 20.29 14.98
C GLY A 221 -31.87 20.47 13.54
N GLY A 222 -31.19 21.58 13.24
CA GLY A 222 -30.79 21.98 11.89
C GLY A 222 -29.45 21.40 11.40
N LEU A 223 -28.96 20.32 12.01
CA LEU A 223 -27.66 19.71 11.64
C LEU A 223 -27.74 18.76 10.44
N SER A 224 -28.94 18.36 10.01
CA SER A 224 -29.13 17.37 8.95
C SER A 224 -28.41 17.74 7.64
N GLU A 225 -28.43 19.02 7.26
CA GLU A 225 -27.72 19.50 6.06
C GLU A 225 -26.20 19.31 6.15
N TRP A 226 -25.63 19.55 7.33
CA TRP A 226 -24.20 19.34 7.59
C TRP A 226 -23.85 17.85 7.62
N GLU A 227 -24.67 17.04 8.27
CA GLU A 227 -24.49 15.59 8.35
C GLU A 227 -24.58 14.96 6.96
N GLU A 228 -25.57 15.33 6.15
CA GLU A 228 -25.72 14.83 4.79
C GLU A 228 -24.54 15.25 3.91
N LEU A 229 -24.09 16.51 4.01
CA LEU A 229 -22.94 17.00 3.26
C LEU A 229 -21.66 16.25 3.64
N THR A 230 -21.38 16.13 4.94
CA THR A 230 -20.16 15.46 5.41
C THR A 230 -20.20 13.96 5.15
N ASN A 231 -21.35 13.30 5.24
CA ASN A 231 -21.49 11.89 4.86
C ASN A 231 -21.20 11.68 3.38
N LYS A 232 -21.76 12.51 2.49
CA LYS A 232 -21.46 12.45 1.05
C LYS A 232 -19.98 12.65 0.76
N MET A 233 -19.34 13.61 1.44
CA MET A 233 -17.89 13.85 1.32
C MET A 233 -17.07 12.68 1.84
N ASN A 234 -17.42 12.11 3.00
CA ASN A 234 -16.73 10.97 3.58
C ASN A 234 -16.79 9.75 2.64
N THR A 235 -17.96 9.46 2.07
CA THR A 235 -18.11 8.36 1.12
C THR A 235 -17.18 8.53 -0.09
N ARG A 236 -17.13 9.73 -0.68
CA ARG A 236 -16.23 10.00 -1.82
C ARG A 236 -14.75 9.90 -1.42
N TYR A 237 -14.42 10.45 -0.27
CA TYR A 237 -13.07 10.41 0.29
C TYR A 237 -12.61 8.96 0.47
N ARG A 238 -13.43 8.12 1.13
CA ARG A 238 -13.13 6.69 1.35
C ARG A 238 -13.02 5.92 0.04
N ASN A 239 -13.95 6.11 -0.90
CA ASN A 239 -13.88 5.42 -2.19
C ASN A 239 -12.58 5.71 -2.96
N ASN A 240 -12.11 6.97 -2.96
CA ASN A 240 -10.86 7.32 -3.60
C ASN A 240 -9.64 6.68 -2.91
N LEU A 241 -9.67 6.60 -1.59
CA LEU A 241 -8.61 6.01 -0.79
C LEU A 241 -8.57 4.48 -0.86
N ASP A 242 -9.72 3.83 -0.94
CA ASP A 242 -9.81 2.39 -1.15
C ASP A 242 -9.26 1.99 -2.53
N ASN A 243 -9.53 2.79 -3.56
CA ASN A 243 -8.92 2.60 -4.88
C ASN A 243 -7.39 2.77 -4.82
N MET A 244 -6.91 3.80 -4.11
CA MET A 244 -5.47 4.03 -3.92
C MET A 244 -4.79 2.85 -3.22
N TRP A 245 -5.39 2.36 -2.13
CA TRP A 245 -4.91 1.19 -1.42
C TRP A 245 -4.93 -0.06 -2.29
N SER A 246 -6.01 -0.31 -3.04
CA SER A 246 -6.14 -1.48 -3.91
C SER A 246 -5.05 -1.52 -4.99
N HIS A 247 -4.73 -0.38 -5.60
CA HIS A 247 -3.63 -0.30 -6.55
C HIS A 247 -2.28 -0.55 -5.87
N PHE A 248 -2.05 0.06 -4.71
CA PHE A 248 -0.81 -0.10 -3.96
C PHE A 248 -0.59 -1.55 -3.48
N SER A 249 -1.62 -2.19 -2.92
CA SER A 249 -1.50 -3.56 -2.42
C SER A 249 -1.28 -4.55 -3.55
N ARG A 250 -1.86 -4.31 -4.73
CA ARG A 250 -1.57 -5.11 -5.92
C ARG A 250 -0.10 -5.02 -6.34
N ASP A 251 0.52 -3.85 -6.24
CA ASP A 251 1.96 -3.71 -6.50
C ASP A 251 2.80 -4.49 -5.48
N LEU A 252 2.40 -4.50 -4.20
CA LEU A 252 3.09 -5.31 -3.18
C LEU A 252 2.98 -6.81 -3.48
N PHE A 253 1.81 -7.28 -3.89
CA PHE A 253 1.65 -8.69 -4.29
C PHE A 253 2.43 -9.04 -5.55
N PHE A 254 2.51 -8.13 -6.51
CA PHE A 254 3.38 -8.32 -7.68
C PHE A 254 4.84 -8.51 -7.25
N ASN A 255 5.36 -7.66 -6.35
CA ASN A 255 6.71 -7.82 -5.81
C ASN A 255 6.90 -9.15 -5.07
N PHE A 256 5.91 -9.58 -4.28
CA PHE A 256 5.93 -10.90 -3.64
C PHE A 256 5.98 -12.03 -4.65
N ASP A 257 5.17 -11.96 -5.71
CA ASP A 257 5.10 -12.98 -6.76
C ASP A 257 6.38 -13.05 -7.59
N GLU A 258 7.17 -11.96 -7.67
CA GLU A 258 8.51 -11.98 -8.24
C GLU A 258 9.56 -12.52 -7.26
N TRP A 259 9.46 -12.18 -5.98
CA TRP A 259 10.42 -12.58 -4.94
C TRP A 259 10.31 -14.06 -4.56
N ALA A 260 9.09 -14.57 -4.36
CA ALA A 260 8.87 -15.91 -3.81
C ALA A 260 9.48 -17.02 -4.68
N PRO A 261 9.31 -17.04 -6.02
CA PRO A 261 9.93 -18.06 -6.86
C PRO A 261 11.47 -18.08 -6.75
N GLN A 262 12.11 -16.91 -6.68
CA GLN A 262 13.57 -16.81 -6.59
C GLN A 262 14.10 -17.42 -5.29
N VAL A 263 13.44 -17.14 -4.17
CA VAL A 263 13.81 -17.70 -2.87
C VAL A 263 13.53 -19.20 -2.80
N LEU A 264 12.40 -19.65 -3.34
CA LEU A 264 12.04 -21.07 -3.36
C LEU A 264 13.01 -21.87 -4.24
N GLU A 265 13.36 -21.38 -5.43
CA GLU A 265 14.36 -22.01 -6.30
C GLU A 265 15.70 -22.18 -5.57
N LYS A 266 16.20 -21.09 -4.95
CA LYS A 266 17.40 -21.12 -4.11
C LYS A 266 17.31 -22.14 -2.98
N TRP A 267 16.17 -22.26 -2.29
CA TRP A 267 16.00 -23.24 -1.22
C TRP A 267 15.90 -24.67 -1.73
N ILE A 268 15.31 -24.88 -2.90
CA ILE A 268 15.21 -26.18 -3.56
C ILE A 268 16.61 -26.66 -3.95
N GLU A 269 17.38 -25.84 -4.66
CA GLU A 269 18.75 -26.15 -5.08
C GLU A 269 19.66 -26.50 -3.89
N ASN A 270 19.55 -25.72 -2.81
CA ASN A 270 20.34 -25.93 -1.60
C ASN A 270 19.79 -27.01 -0.67
N LYS A 271 18.70 -27.69 -1.05
CA LYS A 271 18.02 -28.72 -0.25
C LYS A 271 17.76 -28.26 1.18
N GLN A 272 17.22 -27.05 1.33
CA GLN A 272 17.06 -26.36 2.61
C GLN A 272 16.26 -27.19 3.64
N TRP A 273 15.36 -28.07 3.19
CA TRP A 273 14.65 -29.02 4.05
C TRP A 273 15.56 -29.88 4.91
N ASN A 274 16.76 -30.24 4.44
CA ASN A 274 17.71 -31.01 5.26
C ASN A 274 18.13 -30.26 6.52
N ARG A 275 18.21 -28.92 6.47
CA ARG A 275 18.52 -28.09 7.63
C ARG A 275 17.31 -28.00 8.57
N TRP A 276 16.12 -27.84 8.01
CA TRP A 276 14.88 -27.81 8.79
C TRP A 276 14.63 -29.12 9.51
N VAL A 277 14.72 -30.27 8.82
CA VAL A 277 14.54 -31.61 9.41
C VAL A 277 15.51 -31.82 10.58
N LYS A 278 16.79 -31.44 10.42
CA LYS A 278 17.79 -31.52 11.50
C LYS A 278 17.48 -30.63 12.71
N LYS A 279 16.75 -29.53 12.52
CA LYS A 279 16.40 -28.60 13.60
C LYS A 279 15.13 -29.03 14.33
N VAL A 280 14.16 -29.51 13.57
CA VAL A 280 12.81 -29.83 14.05
C VAL A 280 12.72 -31.23 14.67
N ARG A 281 13.55 -32.19 14.23
CA ARG A 281 13.61 -33.55 14.80
C ARG A 281 14.68 -33.73 15.90
N LYS A 282 15.18 -32.62 16.45
CA LYS A 282 15.98 -32.63 17.68
C LYS A 282 15.06 -32.56 18.88
#